data_AF-A0A434G8L9-F1
#
_entry.id   AF-A0A434G8L9-F1
#
_cell.length_a   1.000
_cell.length_b   1.000
_cell.length_c   1.000
_cell.angle_alpha   90.00
_cell.angle_beta   90.00
_cell.angle_gamma   90.00
#
_symmetry.space_group_name_H-M   'P 1'
#
loop_
_entity.id
_entity.type
_entity.pdbx_description
1 polymer ?
#
loop_
_entity_poly.entity_id
_entity_poly.type
_entity_poly.pdbx_seq_one_letter_code
_entity_poly.pdbx_strand_id
1 'polypeptide(L)'
;MVTVVSMIGIWMAEVYLSMLWNLDGRGFSELSHRLPYWDFTNLWAGSRMAIDGHVAVLFDVDAYRAALRAMFSPDLQNQEWSYPPSILLLGVPLATLPILPAYLIWTVGTVLCLWLAIRPLKLGTALE
;
A
#
# COMPACT_ATOMS: atom_id res chain seq x y z
N MET A 1 31.38 6.68 3.83
CA MET A 1 30.23 7.21 3.05
C MET A 1 29.02 6.28 3.11
N VAL A 2 29.13 5.01 2.70
CA VAL A 2 28.02 4.03 2.73
C VAL A 2 27.38 3.90 4.12
N THR A 3 28.16 3.72 5.19
CA THR A 3 27.64 3.62 6.56
C THR A 3 26.83 4.85 6.98
N VAL A 4 27.29 6.04 6.62
CA VAL A 4 26.60 7.31 6.94
C VAL A 4 25.28 7.41 6.19
N VAL A 5 25.27 7.09 4.89
CA VAL A 5 24.05 7.05 4.06
C VAL A 5 23.06 6.02 4.60
N SER A 6 23.52 4.82 4.99
CA SER A 6 22.67 3.79 5.57
C SER A 6 22.08 4.21 6.91
N MET A 7 22.87 4.82 7.80
CA MET A 7 22.37 5.32 9.09
C MET A 7 21.30 6.40 8.88
N ILE A 8 21.54 7.36 7.98
CA ILE A 8 20.56 8.39 7.63
C ILE A 8 19.30 7.75 7.04
N GLY A 9 19.45 6.79 6.12
CA GLY A 9 18.32 6.09 5.51
C GLY A 9 17.46 5.33 6.52
N ILE A 10 18.09 4.62 7.47
CA ILE A 10 17.40 3.90 8.55
C ILE A 10 16.67 4.89 9.45
N TRP A 11 17.34 5.96 9.88
CA TRP A 11 16.73 6.99 10.71
C TRP A 11 15.54 7.66 10.02
N MET A 12 15.68 8.03 8.74
CA MET A 12 14.57 8.58 7.96
C MET A 12 13.41 7.59 7.87
N ALA A 13 13.69 6.31 7.57
CA ALA A 13 12.66 5.28 7.49
C ALA A 13 11.89 5.13 8.82
N GLU A 14 12.60 5.12 9.95
CA GLU A 14 11.99 5.06 11.28
C GLU A 14 11.10 6.28 11.55
N VAL A 15 11.58 7.49 11.26
CA VAL A 15 10.80 8.73 11.44
C VAL A 15 9.54 8.72 10.58
N TYR A 16 9.67 8.41 9.28
CA TYR A 16 8.52 8.41 8.37
C TYR A 16 7.52 7.29 8.71
N LEU A 17 7.98 6.08 9.06
CA LEU A 17 7.07 5.01 9.48
C LEU A 17 6.37 5.36 10.79
N SER A 18 7.07 5.95 11.76
CA SER A 18 6.47 6.37 13.02
C SER A 18 5.38 7.43 12.79
N MET A 19 5.64 8.44 11.94
CA MET A 19 4.65 9.46 11.58
C MET A 19 3.50 8.89 10.74
N LEU A 20 3.78 7.95 9.84
CA LEU A 20 2.77 7.32 8.99
C LEU A 20 1.78 6.50 9.83
N TRP A 21 2.25 5.81 10.86
CA TRP A 21 1.44 4.98 11.76
C TRP A 21 0.96 5.70 13.01
N ASN A 22 1.29 6.99 13.18
CA ASN A 22 0.68 7.83 14.20
C ASN A 22 -0.70 8.29 13.70
N LEU A 23 -1.75 7.90 14.42
CA LEU A 23 -3.14 8.12 14.01
C LEU A 23 -3.79 9.21 14.85
N ASP A 24 -4.49 10.11 14.18
CA ASP A 24 -5.36 11.10 14.80
C ASP A 24 -6.60 10.44 15.45
N GLY A 25 -7.41 11.23 16.16
CA GLY A 25 -8.64 10.74 16.81
C GLY A 25 -9.70 10.18 15.85
N ARG A 26 -9.52 10.31 14.53
CA ARG A 26 -10.39 9.76 13.48
C ARG A 26 -9.81 8.50 12.85
N GLY A 27 -8.61 8.06 13.27
CA GLY A 27 -7.94 6.88 12.76
C GLY A 27 -7.13 7.12 11.48
N PHE A 28 -6.82 8.38 11.15
CA PHE A 28 -6.01 8.73 9.98
C PHE A 28 -4.58 9.11 10.37
N SER A 29 -3.64 8.75 9.51
CA SER A 29 -2.22 9.08 9.62
C SER A 29 -2.01 10.60 9.68
N GLU A 30 -1.21 11.07 10.63
CA GLU A 30 -0.82 12.48 10.71
C GLU A 30 0.02 12.93 9.50
N LEU A 31 0.82 12.01 8.94
CA LEU A 31 1.70 12.29 7.80
C LEU A 31 0.92 12.39 6.48
N SER A 32 0.04 11.41 6.22
CA SER A 32 -0.64 11.29 4.92
C SER A 32 -2.06 11.84 4.91
N HIS A 33 -2.63 12.12 6.08
CA HIS A 33 -4.05 12.45 6.27
C HIS A 33 -5.02 11.42 5.67
N ARG A 34 -4.54 10.17 5.54
CA ARG A 34 -5.23 8.99 5.01
C ARG A 34 -4.94 7.79 5.89
N LEU A 35 -5.39 6.60 5.51
CA LEU A 35 -4.94 5.36 6.17
C LEU A 35 -3.42 5.17 5.97
N PRO A 36 -2.67 4.62 6.95
CA PRO A 36 -1.22 4.42 6.85
C PRO A 36 -0.77 3.65 5.60
N TYR A 37 -1.65 2.78 5.09
CA TYR A 37 -1.46 1.95 3.90
C TYR A 37 -2.49 2.32 2.82
N TRP A 38 -2.78 3.61 2.63
CA TRP A 38 -3.85 4.09 1.74
C TRP A 38 -3.73 3.60 0.28
N ASP A 39 -2.51 3.51 -0.25
CA ASP A 39 -2.26 2.98 -1.60
C ASP A 39 -2.67 1.50 -1.67
N PHE A 40 -2.19 0.68 -0.73
CA PHE A 40 -2.62 -0.71 -0.64
C PHE A 40 -4.12 -0.86 -0.33
N THR A 41 -4.71 0.06 0.43
CA THR A 41 -6.15 0.12 0.67
C THR A 41 -6.90 0.26 -0.65
N ASN A 42 -6.37 1.06 -1.58
CA ASN A 42 -6.95 1.23 -2.91
C ASN A 42 -7.00 -0.11 -3.66
N LEU A 43 -5.87 -0.81 -3.71
CA LEU A 43 -5.76 -2.12 -4.36
C LEU A 43 -6.68 -3.15 -3.70
N TRP A 44 -6.66 -3.24 -2.36
CA TRP A 44 -7.47 -4.20 -1.61
C TRP A 44 -8.96 -3.95 -1.78
N ALA A 45 -9.41 -2.70 -1.69
CA ALA A 45 -10.83 -2.35 -1.80
C ALA A 45 -11.36 -2.56 -3.22
N GLY A 46 -10.62 -2.12 -4.26
CA GLY A 46 -11.00 -2.41 -5.64
C GLY A 46 -11.01 -3.91 -5.93
N SER A 47 -10.09 -4.68 -5.35
CA SER A 47 -10.08 -6.15 -5.45
C SER A 47 -11.24 -6.79 -4.72
N ARG A 48 -11.67 -6.25 -3.57
CA ARG A 48 -12.87 -6.71 -2.86
C ARG A 48 -14.13 -6.47 -3.71
N MET A 49 -14.27 -5.27 -4.27
CA MET A 49 -15.37 -4.97 -5.20
C MET A 49 -15.37 -5.90 -6.41
N ALA A 50 -14.18 -6.25 -6.94
CA ALA A 50 -14.05 -7.20 -8.03
C ALA A 50 -14.50 -8.62 -7.64
N ILE A 51 -14.15 -9.10 -6.43
CA ILE A 51 -14.65 -10.37 -5.88
C ILE A 51 -16.18 -10.37 -5.82
N ASP A 52 -16.77 -9.24 -5.43
CA ASP A 52 -18.22 -9.09 -5.30
C ASP A 52 -18.93 -8.88 -6.65
N GLY A 53 -18.21 -8.91 -7.78
CA GLY A 53 -18.77 -8.73 -9.13
C GLY A 53 -18.99 -7.27 -9.55
N HIS A 54 -18.48 -6.31 -8.79
CA HIS A 54 -18.68 -4.87 -8.99
C HIS A 54 -17.50 -4.17 -9.69
N VAL A 55 -16.82 -4.84 -10.62
CA VAL A 55 -15.62 -4.31 -11.30
C VAL A 55 -15.87 -2.95 -11.98
N ALA A 56 -17.08 -2.72 -12.51
CA ALA A 56 -17.43 -1.44 -13.14
C ALA A 56 -17.34 -0.24 -12.19
N VAL A 57 -17.55 -0.45 -10.88
CA VAL A 57 -17.50 0.61 -9.85
C VAL A 57 -16.10 1.24 -9.79
N LEU A 58 -15.04 0.49 -10.10
CA LEU A 58 -13.67 1.02 -10.11
C LEU A 58 -13.50 2.18 -11.12
N PHE A 59 -14.34 2.23 -12.16
CA PHE A 59 -14.26 3.23 -13.22
C PHE A 59 -15.33 4.33 -13.10
N ASP A 60 -16.15 4.29 -12.06
CA ASP A 60 -17.07 5.35 -11.67
C ASP A 60 -16.51 6.05 -10.43
N VAL A 61 -16.02 7.28 -10.60
CA VAL A 61 -15.30 8.02 -9.56
C VAL A 61 -16.17 8.26 -8.32
N ASP A 62 -17.45 8.57 -8.50
CA ASP A 62 -18.33 8.91 -7.40
C ASP A 62 -18.79 7.65 -6.66
N ALA A 63 -19.14 6.60 -7.40
CA ALA A 63 -19.47 5.30 -6.82
C ALA A 63 -18.29 4.69 -6.07
N TYR A 64 -17.08 4.79 -6.62
CA TYR A 64 -15.87 4.26 -5.98
C TYR A 64 -15.56 4.97 -4.66
N ARG A 65 -15.59 6.31 -4.65
CA ARG A 65 -15.38 7.10 -3.43
C ARG A 65 -16.44 6.81 -2.38
N ALA A 66 -17.71 6.66 -2.78
CA ALA A 66 -18.79 6.29 -1.87
C ALA A 66 -18.56 4.89 -1.26
N ALA A 67 -18.14 3.91 -2.08
CA ALA A 67 -17.83 2.57 -1.61
C ALA A 67 -16.64 2.54 -0.64
N LEU A 68 -15.55 3.28 -0.91
CA LEU A 68 -14.43 3.40 0.02
C LEU A 68 -14.85 3.98 1.37
N ARG A 69 -15.68 5.03 1.38
CA ARG A 69 -16.19 5.61 2.63
C ARG A 69 -17.06 4.64 3.42
N ALA A 70 -17.90 3.87 2.73
CA ALA A 70 -18.72 2.85 3.36
C ALA A 70 -17.88 1.71 3.96
N MET A 71 -16.74 1.37 3.35
CA MET A 71 -15.84 0.32 3.84
C MET A 71 -14.97 0.76 5.03
N PHE A 72 -14.52 2.02 5.06
CA PHE A 72 -13.50 2.45 6.02
C PHE A 72 -13.96 3.57 6.95
N SER A 73 -14.41 4.69 6.40
CA SER A 73 -14.87 5.84 7.19
C SER A 73 -15.58 6.86 6.29
N PRO A 74 -16.69 7.48 6.73
CA PRO A 74 -17.33 8.61 6.04
C PRO A 74 -16.38 9.78 5.77
N ASP A 75 -15.39 9.98 6.65
CA ASP A 75 -14.41 11.07 6.57
C ASP A 75 -13.22 10.76 5.66
N LEU A 76 -13.20 9.57 5.03
CA LEU A 76 -12.11 9.19 4.13
C LEU A 76 -12.00 10.20 2.98
N GLN A 77 -10.78 10.70 2.78
CA GLN A 77 -10.46 11.60 1.69
C GLN A 77 -10.75 10.97 0.32
N ASN A 78 -10.96 11.81 -0.69
CA ASN A 78 -11.13 11.37 -2.06
C ASN A 78 -9.93 10.53 -2.52
N GLN A 79 -10.25 9.37 -3.06
CA GLN A 79 -9.31 8.44 -3.65
C GLN A 79 -9.97 7.75 -4.83
N GLU A 80 -9.22 7.63 -5.92
CA GLU A 80 -9.68 7.06 -7.17
C GLU A 80 -8.91 5.77 -7.46
N TRP A 81 -9.53 4.87 -8.21
CA TRP A 81 -8.83 3.71 -8.74
C TRP A 81 -7.76 4.18 -9.75
N SER A 82 -6.49 3.86 -9.47
CA SER A 82 -5.33 4.37 -10.22
C SER A 82 -4.59 3.31 -11.02
N TYR A 83 -5.02 2.05 -10.95
CA TYR A 83 -4.28 0.92 -11.53
C TYR A 83 -4.94 0.39 -12.81
N PRO A 84 -4.16 -0.24 -13.70
CA PRO A 84 -4.76 -1.04 -14.77
C PRO A 84 -5.54 -2.23 -14.19
N PRO A 85 -6.66 -2.66 -14.82
CA PRO A 85 -7.46 -3.80 -14.34
C PRO A 85 -6.64 -5.09 -14.15
N SER A 86 -5.55 -5.26 -14.89
CA SER A 86 -4.67 -6.43 -14.79
C SER A 86 -4.06 -6.63 -13.40
N ILE A 87 -3.90 -5.57 -12.59
CA ILE A 87 -3.37 -5.71 -11.23
C ILE A 87 -4.30 -6.52 -10.33
N LEU A 88 -5.60 -6.60 -10.67
CA LEU A 88 -6.59 -7.37 -9.92
C LEU A 88 -6.25 -8.87 -9.90
N LEU A 89 -5.47 -9.38 -10.86
CA LEU A 89 -4.97 -10.76 -10.85
C LEU A 89 -4.09 -11.04 -9.61
N LEU A 90 -3.39 -10.03 -9.12
CA LEU A 90 -2.60 -10.10 -7.88
C LEU A 90 -3.42 -9.66 -6.67
N GLY A 91 -4.25 -8.64 -6.83
CA GLY A 91 -5.05 -8.06 -5.75
C GLY A 91 -6.15 -8.97 -5.24
N VAL A 92 -6.88 -9.69 -6.11
CA VAL A 92 -8.02 -10.54 -5.74
C VAL A 92 -7.64 -11.65 -4.76
N PRO A 93 -6.57 -12.46 -4.99
CA PRO A 93 -6.15 -13.47 -4.02
C PRO A 93 -5.84 -12.87 -2.65
N LEU A 94 -5.14 -11.73 -2.61
CA LEU A 94 -4.79 -11.05 -1.36
C LEU A 94 -5.99 -10.46 -0.66
N ALA A 95 -6.92 -9.91 -1.43
CA ALA A 95 -8.17 -9.37 -0.94
C ALA A 95 -9.13 -10.46 -0.45
N THR A 96 -8.81 -11.75 -0.49
CA THR A 96 -9.58 -12.76 0.26
C THR A 96 -9.29 -12.68 1.77
N LEU A 97 -8.14 -12.11 2.16
CA LEU A 97 -7.71 -11.95 3.54
C LEU A 97 -8.19 -10.62 4.13
N PRO A 98 -8.25 -10.50 5.47
CA PRO A 98 -8.35 -9.20 6.13
C PRO A 98 -7.20 -8.27 5.70
N ILE A 99 -7.48 -6.97 5.65
CA ILE A 99 -6.59 -5.99 5.01
C ILE A 99 -5.17 -5.94 5.60
N LEU A 100 -5.04 -6.09 6.93
CA LEU A 100 -3.73 -6.00 7.58
C LEU A 100 -2.80 -7.19 7.24
N PRO A 101 -3.23 -8.47 7.38
CA PRO A 101 -2.46 -9.60 6.85
C PRO A 101 -2.14 -9.48 5.35
N ALA A 102 -3.11 -9.06 4.53
CA ALA A 102 -2.90 -8.85 3.11
C ALA A 102 -1.81 -7.81 2.82
N TYR A 103 -1.84 -6.69 3.56
CA TYR A 103 -0.85 -5.61 3.48
C TYR A 103 0.55 -6.10 3.87
N LEU A 104 0.67 -6.88 4.95
CA LEU A 104 1.95 -7.44 5.37
C LEU A 104 2.52 -8.40 4.34
N ILE A 105 1.68 -9.28 3.78
CA ILE A 105 2.08 -10.21 2.71
C ILE A 105 2.54 -9.44 1.47
N TRP A 106 1.79 -8.42 1.04
CA TRP A 106 2.17 -7.58 -0.09
C TRP A 106 3.50 -6.88 0.14
N THR A 107 3.66 -6.23 1.30
CA THR A 107 4.84 -5.43 1.63
C THR A 107 6.09 -6.30 1.76
N VAL A 108 6.03 -7.35 2.58
CA VAL A 108 7.18 -8.26 2.77
C VAL A 108 7.46 -9.03 1.49
N GLY A 109 6.42 -9.48 0.78
CA GLY A 109 6.56 -10.21 -0.48
C GLY A 109 7.24 -9.39 -1.57
N THR A 110 6.84 -8.12 -1.74
CA THR A 110 7.46 -7.22 -2.73
C THR A 110 8.90 -6.86 -2.38
N VAL A 111 9.22 -6.64 -1.10
CA VAL A 111 10.60 -6.46 -0.63
C VAL A 111 11.44 -7.72 -0.91
N LEU A 112 10.89 -8.91 -0.64
CA LEU A 112 11.56 -10.17 -0.93
C LEU A 112 11.82 -10.34 -2.44
N CYS A 113 10.82 -10.05 -3.28
CA CYS A 113 10.97 -10.07 -4.74
C CYS A 113 12.04 -9.10 -5.22
N LEU A 114 12.07 -7.88 -4.68
CA LEU A 114 13.11 -6.89 -4.99
C LEU A 114 14.49 -7.42 -4.59
N TRP A 115 14.64 -7.95 -3.39
CA TRP A 115 15.89 -8.54 -2.91
C TRP A 115 16.37 -9.67 -3.82
N LEU A 116 15.47 -10.59 -4.20
CA LEU A 116 15.77 -11.68 -5.14
C LEU A 116 16.19 -11.15 -6.52
N ALA A 117 15.54 -10.09 -7.02
CA ALA A 117 15.82 -9.50 -8.33
C ALA A 117 17.18 -8.79 -8.39
N ILE A 118 17.60 -8.12 -7.31
CA ILE A 118 18.88 -7.40 -7.27
C ILE A 118 20.06 -8.29 -6.86
N ARG A 119 19.82 -9.43 -6.22
CA ARG A 119 20.87 -10.34 -5.74
C ARG A 119 21.89 -10.75 -6.84
N PRO A 120 21.49 -11.06 -8.08
CA PRO A 120 22.43 -11.43 -9.15
C PRO A 120 23.33 -10.28 -9.61
N LEU A 121 22.93 -9.02 -9.38
CA LEU A 121 23.68 -7.84 -9.80
C LEU A 121 24.96 -7.63 -8.97
N LYS A 122 25.11 -8.34 -7.85
CA LYS A 122 26.27 -8.27 -6.94
C LYS A 122 26.70 -6.82 -6.65
N LEU A 123 25.74 -5.94 -6.40
CA LEU A 123 25.94 -4.49 -6.22
C LEU A 123 26.92 -4.13 -5.07
N GLY A 124 27.28 -5.09 -4.21
CA GLY A 124 28.28 -4.93 -3.15
C GLY A 124 29.72 -5.31 -3.51
N THR A 125 29.97 -6.03 -4.62
CA THR A 125 31.34 -6.45 -5.02
C THR A 125 31.99 -5.52 -6.05
N ALA A 126 31.27 -4.53 -6.57
CA ALA A 126 31.78 -3.59 -7.58
C ALA A 126 32.51 -2.37 -6.98
N LEU A 127 32.75 -2.37 -5.66
CA LEU A 127 33.37 -1.28 -4.90
C LEU A 127 34.72 -1.68 -4.26
N GLU A 128 35.24 -2.87 -4.58
CA GLU A 128 36.62 -3.31 -4.30
C GLU A 128 37.45 -3.23 -5.59
#